data_AF-A0A350KPC9-F1
#
_entry.id   AF-A0A350KPC9-F1
#
_cell.length_a   1.000
_cell.length_b   1.000
_cell.length_c   1.000
_cell.angle_alpha   90.00
_cell.angle_beta   90.00
_cell.angle_gamma   90.00
#
_symmetry.space_group_name_H-M   'P 1'
#
loop_
_entity.id
_entity.type
_entity.pdbx_description
1 polymer ?
#
loop_
_entity_poly.entity_id
_entity_poly.type
_entity_poly.pdbx_seq_one_letter_code
_entity_poly.pdbx_strand_id
1 'polypeptide(L)'
;MTQDIRFEMEKASALLTAATDLMNAGRLVSISALNGKIATICALAQKAGYDRCAAFKPLMLRLNEQMEQFRAAMESRYESFIR
;
A
#
# COMPACT_ATOMS: atom_id res chain seq x y z
N MET A 1 -14.28 -10.48 9.29
CA MET A 1 -13.65 -9.21 9.74
C MET A 1 -12.13 -9.28 9.78
N THR A 2 -11.52 -10.16 10.57
CA THR A 2 -10.05 -10.33 10.58
C THR A 2 -9.51 -10.95 9.28
N GLN A 3 -10.25 -11.89 8.67
CA GLN A 3 -9.96 -12.38 7.31
C GLN A 3 -10.07 -11.28 6.24
N ASP A 4 -11.02 -10.35 6.38
CA ASP A 4 -11.21 -9.25 5.43
C ASP A 4 -10.03 -8.28 5.48
N ILE A 5 -9.52 -7.97 6.68
CA ILE A 5 -8.32 -7.14 6.87
C ILE A 5 -7.11 -7.78 6.16
N ARG A 6 -6.88 -9.08 6.37
CA ARG A 6 -5.79 -9.80 5.70
C ARG A 6 -5.92 -9.76 4.19
N PHE A 7 -7.13 -10.02 3.68
CA PHE A 7 -7.39 -10.04 2.24
C PHE A 7 -7.18 -8.66 1.59
N GLU A 8 -7.63 -7.59 2.24
CA GLU A 8 -7.39 -6.23 1.73
C GLU A 8 -5.91 -5.84 1.80
N MET A 9 -5.15 -6.30 2.80
CA MET A 9 -3.69 -6.12 2.85
C MET A 9 -2.97 -6.85 1.70
N GLU A 10 -3.36 -8.09 1.40
CA GLU A 10 -2.81 -8.85 0.27
C GLU A 10 -3.07 -8.13 -1.06
N LYS A 11 -4.28 -7.60 -1.25
CA LYS A 11 -4.61 -6.78 -2.44
C LYS A 11 -3.79 -5.50 -2.50
N ALA A 12 -3.63 -4.80 -1.38
CA ALA A 12 -2.82 -3.58 -1.33
C ALA A 12 -1.36 -3.87 -1.70
N SER A 13 -0.80 -4.97 -1.19
CA SER A 13 0.56 -5.42 -1.54
C SER A 13 0.68 -5.77 -3.03
N ALA A 14 -0.29 -6.51 -3.58
CA ALA A 14 -0.31 -6.86 -5.00
C ALA A 14 -0.43 -5.63 -5.92
N LEU A 15 -1.26 -4.65 -5.55
CA LEU A 15 -1.37 -3.38 -6.27
C LEU A 15 -0.07 -2.59 -6.23
N LEU A 16 0.63 -2.61 -5.11
CA LEU A 16 1.91 -1.92 -4.94
C LEU A 16 3.03 -2.58 -5.76
N THR A 17 3.06 -3.91 -5.82
CA THR A 17 3.96 -4.65 -6.73
C THR A 17 3.68 -4.29 -8.19
N ALA A 18 2.41 -4.36 -8.61
CA ALA A 18 2.04 -4.01 -9.98
C ALA A 18 2.36 -2.54 -10.31
N ALA A 19 2.14 -1.63 -9.36
CA ALA A 19 2.52 -0.22 -9.49
C ALA A 19 4.03 -0.07 -9.69
N THR A 20 4.83 -0.78 -8.90
CA THR A 20 6.30 -0.77 -9.00
C THR A 20 6.77 -1.29 -10.35
N ASP A 21 6.21 -2.41 -10.82
CA ASP A 21 6.56 -3.01 -12.10
C ASP A 21 6.23 -2.08 -13.29
N LEU A 22 5.05 -1.45 -13.25
CA LEU A 22 4.64 -0.47 -14.26
C LEU A 22 5.55 0.75 -14.26
N MET A 23 5.91 1.27 -13.09
CA MET A 23 6.83 2.40 -12.94
C MET A 23 8.24 2.05 -13.47
N ASN A 24 8.74 0.85 -13.16
CA ASN A 24 10.04 0.36 -13.64
C ASN A 24 10.05 0.21 -15.16
N ALA A 25 8.91 -0.16 -15.76
CA ALA A 25 8.71 -0.17 -17.20
C ALA A 25 8.53 1.24 -17.82
N GLY A 26 8.66 2.31 -17.03
CA GLY A 26 8.54 3.70 -17.50
C GLY A 26 7.10 4.15 -17.76
N ARG A 27 6.10 3.41 -17.26
CA ARG A 27 4.68 3.76 -17.42
C ARG A 27 4.20 4.62 -16.27
N LEU A 28 3.29 5.55 -16.57
CA LEU A 28 2.57 6.30 -15.54
C LEU A 28 1.66 5.35 -14.74
N VAL A 29 1.64 5.54 -13.43
CA VAL A 29 0.90 4.70 -12.49
C VAL A 29 -0.10 5.55 -11.72
N SER A 30 -1.35 5.10 -11.65
CA SER A 30 -2.36 5.70 -10.77
C SER A 30 -2.35 4.97 -9.42
N ILE A 31 -2.11 5.71 -8.34
CA ILE A 31 -2.15 5.19 -6.96
C ILE A 31 -3.55 5.23 -6.32
N SER A 32 -4.57 5.68 -7.07
CA SER A 32 -5.95 5.85 -6.56
C SER A 32 -6.55 4.56 -5.98
N ALA A 33 -6.36 3.43 -6.67
CA ALA A 33 -6.82 2.13 -6.22
C ALA A 33 -6.12 1.69 -4.92
N LEU A 34 -4.82 1.94 -4.81
CA LEU A 34 -4.04 1.65 -3.60
C LEU A 34 -4.55 2.49 -2.42
N ASN A 35 -4.77 3.79 -2.61
CA ASN A 35 -5.33 4.68 -1.59
C ASN A 35 -6.71 4.20 -1.09
N GLY A 36 -7.59 3.77 -2.01
CA GLY A 36 -8.88 3.19 -1.64
C GLY A 36 -8.76 1.92 -0.79
N LYS A 37 -7.74 1.08 -1.08
CA LYS A 37 -7.46 -0.12 -0.28
C LYS A 37 -6.94 0.21 1.11
N ILE A 38 -6.01 1.15 1.23
CA ILE A 38 -5.51 1.60 2.54
C ILE A 38 -6.65 2.18 3.38
N ALA A 39 -7.51 3.02 2.80
CA ALA A 39 -8.68 3.55 3.51
C ALA A 39 -9.62 2.45 4.03
N THR A 40 -9.84 1.41 3.21
CA THR A 40 -10.64 0.24 3.61
C THR A 40 -9.99 -0.52 4.77
N ILE A 41 -8.68 -0.77 4.71
CA ILE A 41 -7.93 -1.43 5.79
C ILE A 41 -8.03 -0.65 7.09
N CYS A 42 -7.86 0.67 7.05
CA CYS A 42 -7.98 1.55 8.22
C CYS A 42 -9.39 1.50 8.83
N ALA A 43 -10.43 1.57 8.00
CA ALA A 43 -11.82 1.50 8.47
C ALA A 43 -12.14 0.13 9.11
N LEU A 44 -11.67 -0.96 8.51
CA LEU A 44 -11.83 -2.31 9.06
C LEU A 44 -11.08 -2.48 10.38
N ALA A 45 -9.86 -1.94 10.48
CA ALA A 45 -9.07 -2.00 11.71
C ALA A 45 -9.72 -1.20 12.84
N GLN A 46 -10.23 0.01 12.54
CA GLN A 46 -10.96 0.83 13.50
C GLN A 46 -12.21 0.12 14.02
N LYS A 47 -12.97 -0.53 13.12
CA LYS A 47 -14.17 -1.28 13.48
C LYS A 47 -13.87 -2.55 14.30
N ALA A 48 -12.74 -3.20 14.05
CA ALA A 48 -12.35 -4.43 14.73
C ALA A 48 -11.80 -4.21 16.14
N GLY A 49 -11.22 -3.04 16.42
CA GLY A 49 -10.60 -2.69 17.69
C GLY A 49 -9.16 -3.21 17.82
N TYR A 50 -8.36 -2.54 18.66
CA TYR A 50 -6.90 -2.72 18.77
C TYR A 50 -6.49 -4.17 19.04
N ASP A 51 -7.11 -4.83 20.01
CA ASP A 51 -6.71 -6.17 20.45
C ASP A 51 -6.89 -7.23 19.36
N ARG A 52 -7.92 -7.09 18.51
CA ARG A 52 -8.17 -7.99 17.39
C ARG A 52 -7.29 -7.68 16.18
N CYS A 53 -6.71 -6.49 16.13
CA CYS A 53 -5.82 -6.05 15.06
C CYS A 53 -4.34 -6.16 15.38
N ALA A 54 -3.98 -6.41 16.65
CA ALA A 54 -2.59 -6.53 17.10
C ALA A 54 -1.79 -7.55 16.27
N ALA A 55 -2.41 -8.68 15.91
CA ALA A 55 -1.81 -9.72 15.07
C ALA A 55 -1.47 -9.24 13.63
N PHE A 56 -2.13 -8.20 13.14
CA PHE A 56 -1.86 -7.63 11.80
C PHE A 56 -0.84 -6.50 11.82
N LYS A 57 -0.39 -6.05 13.00
CA LYS A 57 0.61 -4.97 13.13
C LYS A 57 1.88 -5.22 12.29
N PRO A 58 2.49 -6.43 12.27
CA PRO A 58 3.66 -6.68 11.43
C PRO A 58 3.38 -6.51 9.94
N LEU A 59 2.19 -6.94 9.48
CA LEU A 59 1.78 -6.80 8.08
C LEU A 59 1.50 -5.34 7.71
N MET A 60 0.89 -4.57 8.61
CA MET A 60 0.69 -3.12 8.42
C MET A 60 2.02 -2.37 8.32
N LEU A 61 2.97 -2.67 9.19
CA LEU A 61 4.31 -2.07 9.16
C LEU A 61 5.03 -2.39 7.86
N ARG A 62 5.02 -3.67 7.44
CA ARG A 62 5.61 -4.09 6.17
C ARG A 62 4.98 -3.38 4.97
N LEU A 63 3.64 -3.29 4.93
CA LEU A 63 2.95 -2.59 3.85
C LEU A 63 3.33 -1.10 3.82
N ASN A 64 3.47 -0.47 4.99
CA ASN A 64 3.92 0.91 5.11
C ASN A 64 5.35 1.10 4.58
N GLU A 65 6.28 0.23 4.96
CA GLU A 65 7.66 0.26 4.45
C GLU A 65 7.71 0.10 2.92
N GLN A 66 6.91 -0.80 2.36
CA GLN A 66 6.84 -0.96 0.90
C GLN A 66 6.30 0.31 0.22
N MET A 67 5.31 0.98 0.82
CA MET A 67 4.76 2.24 0.28
C MET A 67 5.79 3.36 0.32
N GLU A 68 6.58 3.47 1.38
CA GLU A 68 7.67 4.45 1.48
C GLU A 68 8.77 4.20 0.44
N GLN A 69 9.14 2.92 0.24
CA GLN A 69 10.10 2.55 -0.80
C GLN A 69 9.58 2.90 -2.21
N PHE A 70 8.30 2.63 -2.47
CA PHE A 70 7.66 3.00 -3.74
C PHE A 70 7.63 4.52 -3.93
N ARG A 71 7.29 5.28 -2.89
CA ARG A 71 7.30 6.75 -2.91
C ARG A 71 8.70 7.29 -3.23
N ALA A 72 9.73 6.81 -2.53
CA ALA A 72 11.11 7.23 -2.77
C ALA A 72 11.59 6.90 -4.20
N ALA A 73 11.23 5.72 -4.72
CA ALA A 73 11.55 5.33 -6.09
C ALA A 73 10.82 6.20 -7.13
N MET A 74 9.56 6.55 -6.86
CA MET A 74 8.77 7.45 -7.69
C MET A 74 9.38 8.86 -7.70
N GLU A 75 9.70 9.42 -6.53
CA GLU A 75 10.36 10.73 -6.38
C GLU A 75 11.69 10.76 -7.14
N SER A 76 12.58 9.80 -6.89
CA SER A 76 13.87 9.72 -7.59
C SER A 76 13.73 9.65 -9.12
N ARG A 77 12.71 8.95 -9.63
CA ARG A 77 12.51 8.76 -11.07
C ARG A 77 11.86 9.99 -11.70
N TYR A 78 10.89 10.62 -11.06
CA TYR A 78 10.12 11.73 -11.62
C TYR A 78 10.66 13.13 -11.27
N GLU A 79 11.48 13.28 -10.23
CA GLU A 79 12.22 14.55 -9.97
C GLU A 79 13.15 14.91 -11.13
N SER A 80 13.64 13.91 -11.87
CA SER A 80 14.44 14.15 -13.09
C SER A 80 13.67 14.80 -14.24
N PHE A 81 12.33 14.82 -14.20
CA PHE A 81 11.47 15.45 -15.21
C PHE A 81 10.98 16.85 -14.81
N ILE A 82 11.26 17.32 -13.59
CA ILE A 82 10.81 18.62 -13.05
C ILE A 82 11.96 19.66 -13.03
N ARG A 83 13.17 19.28 -13.44
CA ARG A 83 14.29 20.22 -13.71
C ARG A 83 14.55 20.34 -15.20
#